data_AF-A0A967H0Y0-F1
#
_entry.id   AF-A0A967H0Y0-F1
#
_cell.length_a   1.000
_cell.length_b   1.000
_cell.length_c   1.000
_cell.angle_alpha   90.00
_cell.angle_beta   90.00
_cell.angle_gamma   90.00
#
_symmetry.space_group_name_H-M   'P 1'
#
loop_
_entity.id
_entity.type
_entity.pdbx_description
1 polymer ?
#
loop_
_entity_poly.entity_id
_entity_poly.type
_entity_poly.pdbx_seq_one_letter_code
_entity_poly.pdbx_strand_id
1 'polypeptide(L)'
;MNMEWDSGFTAAVTIDRNHSVWRTEIRIPLKAIDPDKPVRAGTTWRLNLYRHAAAAKAFLGWSPTANGSAHIPARFGYLQFITGGEKKERGVDARESSEKK
;
A
#
# COMPACT_ATOMS: atom_id res chain seq x y z
N MET A 1 5.12 19.59 22.23
CA MET A 1 5.56 19.31 20.84
C MET A 1 4.36 19.56 19.94
N ASN A 2 4.45 20.54 19.04
CA ASN A 2 3.36 20.88 18.14
C ASN A 2 3.47 19.99 16.89
N MET A 3 2.68 18.91 16.84
CA MET A 3 2.62 18.02 15.67
C MET A 3 1.52 18.50 14.73
N GLU A 4 1.77 19.61 14.02
CA GLU A 4 0.76 20.27 13.17
C GLU A 4 0.61 19.65 11.77
N TRP A 5 1.41 18.64 11.42
CA TRP A 5 1.30 18.04 10.09
C TRP A 5 0.10 17.10 9.98
N ASP A 6 -0.79 17.40 9.03
CA ASP A 6 -1.91 16.57 8.61
C ASP A 6 -1.84 16.37 7.09
N SER A 7 -1.95 15.13 6.63
CA SER A 7 -1.96 14.83 5.20
C SER A 7 -3.33 14.99 4.55
N GLY A 8 -4.41 15.09 5.33
CA GLY A 8 -5.79 15.07 4.84
C GLY A 8 -6.16 13.74 4.17
N PHE A 9 -5.50 12.64 4.57
CA PHE A 9 -5.80 11.33 4.03
C PHE A 9 -7.20 10.86 4.42
N THR A 10 -7.82 10.08 3.55
CA THR A 10 -9.04 9.33 3.90
C THR A 10 -8.74 7.84 3.90
N ALA A 11 -9.50 7.09 4.70
CA ALA A 11 -9.36 5.64 4.76
C ALA A 11 -10.71 4.95 4.89
N ALA A 12 -10.79 3.73 4.37
CA ALA A 12 -11.90 2.82 4.55
C ALA A 12 -11.37 1.45 5.01
N VAL A 13 -12.13 0.78 5.87
CA VAL A 13 -11.76 -0.53 6.41
C VAL A 13 -12.92 -1.50 6.26
N THR A 14 -12.63 -2.71 5.80
CA THR A 14 -13.57 -3.82 5.77
C THR A 14 -13.03 -4.96 6.62
N ILE A 15 -13.88 -5.55 7.47
CA ILE A 15 -13.53 -6.66 8.34
C ILE A 15 -14.33 -7.89 7.92
N ASP A 16 -13.62 -8.95 7.58
CA ASP A 16 -14.16 -10.29 7.37
C ASP A 16 -13.79 -11.18 8.56
N ARG A 17 -14.75 -11.37 9.46
CA ARG A 17 -14.55 -12.16 10.67
C ARG A 17 -14.47 -13.66 10.40
N ASN A 18 -15.16 -14.13 9.36
CA ASN A 18 -15.21 -15.55 9.03
C ASN A 18 -13.85 -16.05 8.55
N HIS A 19 -13.12 -15.19 7.82
CA HIS A 19 -11.77 -15.50 7.31
C HIS A 19 -10.64 -14.88 8.14
N SER A 20 -10.95 -14.17 9.22
CA SER A 20 -9.96 -13.45 10.06
C SER A 20 -9.10 -12.46 9.25
N VAL A 21 -9.70 -11.80 8.26
CA VAL A 21 -9.03 -10.81 7.40
C VAL A 21 -9.63 -9.45 7.63
N TRP A 22 -8.78 -8.42 7.65
CA TRP A 22 -9.21 -7.05 7.47
C TRP A 22 -8.44 -6.42 6.31
N ARG A 23 -9.11 -5.54 5.58
CA ARG A 23 -8.54 -4.75 4.49
C ARG A 23 -8.64 -3.28 4.86
N THR A 24 -7.57 -2.54 4.64
CA THR A 24 -7.56 -1.08 4.70
C THR A 24 -7.26 -0.52 3.32
N GLU A 25 -8.00 0.50 2.93
CA GLU A 25 -7.75 1.30 1.74
C GLU A 25 -7.48 2.74 2.19
N ILE A 26 -6.38 3.31 1.73
CA ILE A 26 -5.91 4.63 2.18
C ILE A 26 -5.70 5.49 0.93
N ARG A 27 -6.26 6.70 0.94
CA ARG A 27 -6.06 7.72 -0.09
C ARG A 27 -5.33 8.91 0.51
N ILE A 28 -4.06 9.10 0.12
CA ILE A 28 -3.22 10.22 0.59
C ILE A 28 -3.08 11.25 -0.55
N PRO A 29 -3.42 12.53 -0.33
CA PRO A 29 -3.07 13.60 -1.25
C PRO A 29 -1.55 13.73 -1.40
N LEU A 30 -1.01 13.50 -2.60
CA LEU A 30 0.45 13.51 -2.84
C LEU A 30 1.09 14.88 -2.52
N LYS A 31 0.36 15.98 -2.74
CA LYS A 31 0.79 17.34 -2.38
C LYS A 31 1.02 17.56 -0.89
N ALA A 32 0.45 16.70 -0.03
CA ALA A 32 0.67 16.80 1.41
C ALA A 32 1.97 16.11 1.86
N ILE A 33 2.57 15.29 0.99
CA ILE A 33 3.84 14.61 1.23
C ILE A 33 5.00 15.47 0.70
N ASP A 34 4.90 15.95 -0.53
CA ASP A 34 5.88 16.85 -1.16
C ASP A 34 5.12 17.99 -1.85
N PRO A 35 4.89 19.12 -1.16
CA PRO A 35 4.07 20.22 -1.68
C PRO A 35 4.72 20.94 -2.86
N ASP A 36 6.06 20.91 -2.93
CA ASP A 36 6.83 21.67 -3.92
C ASP A 36 7.11 20.85 -5.18
N LYS A 37 6.99 19.51 -5.13
CA LYS A 37 7.32 18.62 -6.26
C LYS A 37 6.12 17.80 -6.72
N PRO A 38 5.47 18.19 -7.83
CA PRO A 38 4.42 17.38 -8.41
C PRO A 38 4.99 16.04 -8.92
N VAL A 39 4.30 14.96 -8.58
CA VAL A 39 4.61 13.62 -9.08
C VAL A 39 4.26 13.52 -10.56
N ARG A 40 5.19 13.01 -11.36
CA ARG A 40 5.04 12.76 -12.79
C ARG A 40 5.38 11.30 -13.09
N ALA A 41 5.05 10.83 -14.28
CA ALA A 41 5.53 9.53 -14.74
C ALA A 41 7.07 9.50 -14.70
N GLY A 42 7.64 8.39 -14.21
CA GLY A 42 9.06 8.22 -13.96
C GLY A 42 9.53 8.73 -12.58
N THR A 43 8.75 9.55 -11.87
CA THR A 43 9.09 9.97 -10.50
C THR A 43 9.25 8.73 -9.63
N THR A 44 10.34 8.68 -8.85
CA THR A 44 10.63 7.55 -7.97
C THR A 44 10.76 8.03 -6.54
N TRP A 45 10.03 7.40 -5.63
CA TRP A 45 10.05 7.67 -4.19
C TRP A 45 10.70 6.52 -3.42
N ARG A 46 11.26 6.86 -2.26
CA ARG A 46 11.65 5.87 -1.24
C ARG A 46 10.45 5.66 -0.33
N LEU A 47 9.90 4.44 -0.32
CA LEU A 47 8.68 4.12 0.44
C LEU A 47 8.85 2.81 1.23
N ASN A 48 8.17 2.71 2.36
CA ASN A 48 7.91 1.43 3.00
C ASN A 48 6.50 1.38 3.59
N LEU A 49 5.98 0.17 3.79
CA LEU A 49 4.69 -0.09 4.42
C LEU A 49 4.89 -1.10 5.53
N TYR A 50 4.33 -0.81 6.71
CA TYR A 50 4.50 -1.64 7.89
C TYR A 50 3.16 -2.11 8.46
N ARG A 51 3.17 -3.30 9.05
CA ARG A 51 2.06 -3.82 9.86
C ARG A 51 2.57 -4.15 11.26
N HIS A 52 2.00 -3.46 12.25
CA HIS A 52 2.21 -3.73 13.66
C HIS A 52 1.09 -4.64 14.16
N ALA A 53 1.39 -5.91 14.36
CA ALA A 53 0.44 -6.87 14.92
C ALA A 53 0.74 -7.09 16.41
N ALA A 54 0.21 -6.21 17.26
CA ALA A 54 0.50 -6.19 18.69
C ALA A 54 0.20 -7.53 19.39
N ALA A 55 -0.98 -8.13 19.11
CA ALA A 55 -1.38 -9.41 19.68
C ALA A 55 -0.41 -10.56 19.31
N ALA A 56 0.15 -10.53 18.10
CA ALA A 56 1.11 -11.53 17.63
C ALA A 56 2.57 -11.15 17.93
N LYS A 57 2.82 -10.01 18.57
CA LYS A 57 4.16 -9.42 18.77
C LYS A 57 4.99 -9.37 17.48
N ALA A 58 4.34 -9.13 16.34
CA ALA A 58 4.98 -9.14 15.03
C ALA A 58 5.07 -7.73 14.44
N PHE A 59 6.26 -7.39 13.94
CA PHE A 59 6.53 -6.18 13.18
C PHE A 59 6.95 -6.56 11.77
N LEU A 60 6.04 -6.36 10.82
CA LEU A 60 6.20 -6.76 9.42
C LEU A 60 6.40 -5.52 8.55
N GLY A 61 7.18 -5.64 7.49
CA GLY A 61 7.40 -4.57 6.53
C GLY A 61 7.51 -5.10 5.10
N TRP A 62 7.12 -4.30 4.12
CA TRP A 62 7.30 -4.63 2.70
C TRP A 62 8.79 -4.71 2.33
N SER A 63 9.61 -3.76 2.82
CA SER A 63 11.07 -3.82 2.78
C SER A 63 11.62 -3.84 4.22
N PRO A 64 11.81 -5.02 4.85
CA PRO A 64 12.13 -5.10 6.28
C PRO A 64 13.43 -4.39 6.66
N THR A 65 13.42 -3.68 7.80
CA THR A 65 14.60 -3.01 8.36
C THR A 65 15.51 -3.95 9.16
N ALA A 66 14.99 -5.11 9.55
CA ALA A 66 15.66 -6.15 10.33
C ALA A 66 16.23 -5.71 11.70
N ASN A 67 15.66 -4.64 12.30
CA ASN A 67 16.12 -4.17 13.61
C ASN A 67 15.01 -3.57 14.51
N GLY A 68 13.74 -3.92 14.23
CA GLY A 68 12.61 -3.50 15.07
C GLY A 68 12.20 -2.03 14.95
N SER A 69 12.79 -1.26 14.03
CA SER A 69 12.44 0.14 13.78
C SER A 69 11.86 0.35 12.38
N ALA A 70 10.88 1.24 12.24
CA ALA A 70 10.35 1.70 10.96
C ALA A 70 11.15 2.87 10.34
N HIS A 71 12.02 3.51 11.12
CA HIS A 71 12.63 4.82 10.82
C HIS A 71 14.04 4.69 10.23
N ILE A 72 14.19 3.88 9.18
CA ILE A 72 15.49 3.64 8.53
C ILE A 72 15.34 3.86 7.02
N PRO A 73 15.39 5.12 6.56
CA PRO A 73 15.16 5.46 5.15
C PRO A 73 16.06 4.72 4.16
N ALA A 74 17.28 4.37 4.58
CA ALA A 74 18.21 3.57 3.79
C ALA A 74 17.66 2.18 3.42
N ARG A 75 16.73 1.63 4.21
CA ARG A 75 16.11 0.31 4.00
C ARG A 75 14.80 0.35 3.21
N PHE A 76 14.31 1.53 2.85
CA PHE A 76 13.04 1.64 2.11
C PHE A 76 13.12 0.96 0.74
N GLY A 77 11.99 0.65 0.13
CA GLY A 77 11.92 0.22 -1.26
C GLY A 77 11.90 1.42 -2.21
N TYR A 78 11.76 1.14 -3.50
CA TYR A 78 11.51 2.16 -4.53
C TYR A 78 10.08 2.03 -5.04
N LEU A 79 9.34 3.14 -5.03
CA LEU A 79 8.04 3.28 -5.68
C LEU A 79 8.22 4.17 -6.90
N GLN A 80 8.08 3.62 -8.10
CA GLN A 80 8.08 4.41 -9.33
C GLN A 80 6.64 4.68 -9.78
N PHE A 81 6.32 5.94 -10.03
CA PHE A 81 5.05 6.33 -10.62
C PHE A 81 5.13 6.14 -12.13
N ILE A 82 4.21 5.35 -12.68
CA ILE A 82 4.10 5.09 -14.12
C ILE A 82 2.96 5.91 -14.72
N THR A 83 3.00 6.19 -16.02
CA THR A 83 1.82 6.66 -16.75
C THR A 83 0.71 5.63 -16.59
N GLY A 84 -0.54 6.07 -16.43
CA GLY A 84 -1.69 5.19 -16.22
C GLY A 84 -1.67 4.04 -17.21
N GLY A 85 -1.40 2.83 -16.71
CA GLY A 85 -1.33 1.63 -17.54
C GLY A 85 -2.68 1.43 -18.21
N GLU A 86 -2.66 1.03 -19.48
CA GLU A 86 -3.83 0.47 -20.14
C GLU A 86 -4.46 -0.54 -19.19
N LYS A 87 -5.77 -0.42 -18.94
CA LYS A 87 -6.52 -1.47 -18.27
C LYS A 87 -6.38 -2.71 -19.14
N LYS A 88 -5.45 -3.59 -18.79
CA LYS A 88 -5.48 -4.96 -19.31
C LYS A 88 -6.69 -5.60 -18.65
N GLU A 89 -7.84 -5.55 -19.33
CA GLU A 89 -8.98 -6.37 -18.98
C GLU A 89 -8.45 -7.81 -18.88
N ARG A 90 -8.44 -8.35 -17.66
CA ARG A 90 -8.26 -9.79 -17.49
C ARG A 90 -9.49 -10.40 -18.11
N GLY A 91 -9.36 -10.83 -19.36
CA GLY A 91 -10.35 -11.68 -20.01
C GLY A 91 -10.68 -12.81 -19.05
N VAL A 92 -11.94 -12.90 -18.68
CA VAL A 92 -12.49 -14.07 -18.00
C VAL A 92 -12.30 -15.22 -18.99
N ASP A 93 -11.34 -16.10 -18.72
CA ASP A 93 -11.13 -17.31 -19.51
C ASP A 93 -12.37 -18.19 -19.31
N ALA A 94 -13.29 -18.12 -20.27
CA ALA A 94 -14.44 -19.00 -20.39
C ALA A 94 -13.93 -20.38 -20.80
N ARG A 95 -13.50 -21.19 -19.83
CA ARG A 95 -13.36 -22.63 -20.02
C ARG A 95 -14.59 -23.33 -19.46
N GLU A 96 -15.55 -23.42 -20.37
CA GLU A 96 -16.40 -24.57 -20.66
C GLU A 96 -16.77 -25.47 -19.47
N SER A 97 -18.00 -25.24 -19.04
CA SER A 97 -18.97 -26.28 -18.73
C SER A 97 -18.87 -27.50 -19.66
N SER A 98 -18.31 -28.61 -19.17
CA SER A 98 -18.69 -29.96 -19.60
C SER A 98 -18.32 -31.02 -18.55
N GLU A 99 -19.22 -31.24 -17.58
CA GLU A 99 -19.29 -32.57 -16.97
C GLU A 99 -20.75 -32.87 -16.57
N LYS A 100 -21.51 -33.29 -17.58
CA LYS A 100 -22.68 -34.13 -17.40
C LYS A 100 -22.29 -35.50 -17.96
N LYS A 101 -22.10 -36.48 -17.08
CA LYS A 101 -22.41 -37.87 -17.38
C LYS A 101 -22.85 -38.58 -16.11
#